data_AF-A0A8T5QVI9-F1
#
_entry.id   AF-A0A8T5QVI9-F1
#
_cell.length_a   1.000
_cell.length_b   1.000
_cell.length_c   1.000
_cell.angle_alpha   90.00
_cell.angle_beta   90.00
_cell.angle_gamma   90.00
#
_symmetry.space_group_name_H-M   'P 1'
#
loop_
_entity.id
_entity.type
_entity.pdbx_description
1 polymer ?
#
loop_
_entity_poly.entity_id
_entity_poly.type
_entity_poly.pdbx_seq_one_letter_code
_entity_poly.pdbx_strand_id
1 'polypeptide(L)'
;MKKELTPEQIENIRKDPDKQDWNDLSRDYKLLEDFIIEFQYLVNWKCISISQKLSEDFIKKFAYYVDWDYISKYQVLSENFIREYKNKLNWYCILIYQKLSEEFFLEFESKLLDKDYFKECCRNKNFNNIKHYLRHGIKFNNKLRKSLL
;
A
#
# COMPACT_ATOMS: atom_id res chain seq x y z
N MET A 1 -15.43 6.58 10.43
CA MET A 1 -16.02 5.95 9.23
C MET A 1 -15.91 6.95 8.10
N LYS A 2 -15.40 6.56 6.91
CA LYS A 2 -15.31 7.47 5.75
C LYS A 2 -16.71 7.85 5.26
N LYS A 3 -16.86 9.05 4.70
CA LYS A 3 -18.12 9.50 4.10
C LYS A 3 -18.33 8.82 2.75
N GLU A 4 -19.58 8.66 2.32
CA GLU A 4 -19.92 8.20 0.97
C GLU A 4 -20.56 9.36 0.20
N LEU A 5 -20.28 9.45 -1.10
CA LEU A 5 -20.90 10.44 -1.98
C LEU A 5 -22.28 9.94 -2.40
N THR A 6 -23.29 10.81 -2.35
CA THR A 6 -24.60 10.52 -2.93
C THR A 6 -24.54 10.63 -4.47
N PRO A 7 -25.45 9.99 -5.21
CA PRO A 7 -25.53 10.16 -6.67
C PRO A 7 -25.67 11.62 -7.11
N GLU A 8 -26.43 12.42 -6.35
CA GLU A 8 -26.58 13.86 -6.60
C GLU A 8 -25.27 14.62 -6.41
N GLN A 9 -24.48 14.29 -5.37
CA GLN A 9 -23.16 14.89 -5.17
C GLN A 9 -22.20 14.55 -6.31
N ILE A 10 -22.21 13.29 -6.78
CA ILE A 10 -21.39 12.86 -7.93
C ILE A 10 -21.76 13.67 -9.18
N GLU A 11 -23.06 13.85 -9.44
CA GLU A 11 -23.51 14.64 -10.59
C GLU A 11 -23.13 16.11 -10.48
N ASN A 12 -23.20 16.69 -9.27
CA ASN A 12 -22.75 18.06 -9.04
C ASN A 12 -21.23 18.21 -9.23
N ILE A 13 -20.44 17.21 -8.83
CA ILE A 13 -18.99 17.18 -9.07
C ILE A 13 -18.70 17.13 -10.59
N ARG A 14 -19.43 16.33 -11.36
CA ARG A 14 -19.28 16.24 -12.82
C ARG A 14 -19.57 17.55 -13.53
N LYS A 15 -20.58 18.29 -13.07
CA LYS A 15 -20.95 19.59 -13.65
C LYS A 15 -19.91 20.67 -13.43
N ASP A 16 -19.22 20.64 -12.29
CA ASP A 16 -18.23 21.65 -11.93
C ASP A 16 -17.06 21.05 -11.10
N PRO A 17 -16.14 20.32 -11.76
CA PRO A 17 -15.02 19.63 -11.10
C PRO A 17 -14.03 20.61 -10.45
N ASP A 18 -13.91 21.83 -11.01
CA ASP A 18 -12.94 22.84 -10.57
C ASP A 18 -13.31 23.48 -9.23
N LYS A 19 -14.58 23.38 -8.82
CA LYS A 19 -15.05 23.86 -7.50
C LYS A 19 -14.79 22.88 -6.36
N GLN A 20 -14.26 21.69 -6.65
CA GLN A 20 -14.08 20.66 -5.64
C GLN A 20 -12.69 20.74 -4.99
N ASP A 21 -12.64 20.49 -3.67
CA ASP A 21 -11.38 20.17 -3.02
C ASP A 21 -11.06 18.68 -3.21
N TRP A 22 -10.21 18.40 -4.21
CA TRP A 22 -9.82 17.03 -4.55
C TRP A 22 -8.96 16.36 -3.49
N ASN A 23 -8.28 17.09 -2.61
CA ASN A 23 -7.53 16.51 -1.50
C ASN A 23 -8.49 15.94 -0.45
N ASP A 24 -9.48 16.73 -0.05
CA ASP A 24 -10.48 16.33 0.93
C ASP A 24 -11.35 15.19 0.38
N LEU A 25 -11.79 15.28 -0.87
CA LEU A 25 -12.52 14.19 -1.53
C LEU A 25 -11.71 12.89 -1.53
N SER A 26 -10.44 12.95 -1.95
CA SER A 26 -9.57 11.77 -2.05
C SER A 26 -9.26 11.15 -0.68
N ARG A 27 -9.22 11.95 0.39
CA ARG A 27 -8.88 11.49 1.74
C ARG A 27 -10.09 11.00 2.52
N ASP A 28 -11.15 11.81 2.57
CA ASP A 28 -12.20 11.70 3.59
C ASP A 28 -13.41 10.90 3.12
N TYR A 29 -13.56 10.72 1.81
CA TYR A 29 -14.61 9.92 1.21
C TYR A 29 -14.13 8.52 0.85
N LYS A 30 -15.06 7.57 0.81
CA LYS A 30 -14.89 6.25 0.20
C LYS A 30 -15.29 6.40 -1.27
N LEU A 31 -14.28 6.38 -2.13
CA LEU A 31 -14.46 6.56 -3.57
C LEU A 31 -14.43 5.18 -4.24
N LEU A 32 -15.36 4.96 -5.18
CA LEU A 32 -15.32 3.79 -6.05
C LEU A 32 -14.21 3.94 -7.08
N GLU A 33 -13.62 2.83 -7.51
CA GLU A 33 -12.53 2.83 -8.49
C GLU A 33 -12.92 3.50 -9.82
N ASP A 34 -14.16 3.29 -10.29
CA ASP A 34 -14.67 3.94 -11.51
C ASP A 34 -14.72 5.46 -11.38
N PHE A 35 -15.06 5.99 -10.20
CA PHE A 35 -15.02 7.43 -9.94
C PHE A 35 -13.57 7.95 -9.98
N ILE A 36 -12.63 7.20 -9.39
CA ILE A 36 -11.21 7.57 -9.41
C ILE A 36 -10.66 7.51 -10.85
N ILE A 37 -11.09 6.54 -11.66
CA ILE A 37 -10.76 6.45 -13.09
C ILE A 37 -11.27 7.66 -13.85
N GLU A 38 -12.54 8.03 -13.64
CA GLU A 38 -13.20 9.16 -14.29
C GLU A 38 -12.43 10.47 -14.02
N PHE A 39 -11.98 10.67 -12.77
CA PHE A 39 -11.31 11.90 -12.33
C PHE A 39 -9.80 11.72 -12.05
N GLN A 40 -9.15 10.78 -12.74
CA GLN A 40 -7.75 10.38 -12.50
C GLN A 40 -6.73 11.54 -12.51
N TYR A 41 -7.03 12.63 -13.23
CA TYR A 41 -6.14 13.79 -13.35
C TYR A 41 -6.37 14.86 -12.27
N LEU A 42 -7.43 14.72 -11.48
CA LEU A 42 -7.81 15.68 -10.45
C LEU A 42 -7.61 15.11 -9.03
N VAL A 43 -7.84 13.81 -8.85
CA VAL A 43 -7.67 13.15 -7.56
C VAL A 43 -6.24 13.26 -7.02
N ASN A 44 -6.12 13.35 -5.70
CA ASN A 44 -4.81 13.30 -5.05
C ASN A 44 -4.36 11.84 -4.88
N TRP A 45 -3.45 11.39 -5.75
CA TRP A 45 -2.94 10.02 -5.76
C TRP A 45 -2.28 9.56 -4.47
N LYS A 46 -1.67 10.47 -3.72
CA LYS A 46 -1.10 10.18 -2.40
C LYS A 46 -2.22 9.84 -1.41
N CYS A 47 -3.29 10.63 -1.39
CA CYS A 47 -4.50 10.37 -0.60
C CYS A 47 -5.23 9.10 -1.05
N ILE A 48 -5.29 8.84 -2.37
CA ILE A 48 -5.87 7.60 -2.91
C ILE A 48 -5.10 6.38 -2.38
N SER A 49 -3.77 6.40 -2.49
CA SER A 49 -2.91 5.27 -2.13
C SER A 49 -2.95 4.91 -0.63
N ILE A 50 -3.10 5.91 0.25
CA ILE A 50 -3.18 5.70 1.71
C ILE A 50 -4.60 5.41 2.20
N SER A 51 -5.62 6.04 1.61
CA SER A 51 -6.95 6.13 2.23
C SER A 51 -7.98 5.22 1.59
N GLN A 52 -7.82 4.85 0.31
CA GLN A 52 -8.79 4.02 -0.40
C GLN A 52 -8.39 2.54 -0.31
N LYS A 53 -9.38 1.65 -0.40
CA LYS A 53 -9.14 0.22 -0.62
C LYS A 53 -9.09 0.01 -2.12
N LEU A 54 -7.92 -0.35 -2.62
CA LEU A 54 -7.67 -0.53 -4.05
C LEU A 54 -7.50 -2.01 -4.36
N SER A 55 -8.11 -2.45 -5.46
CA SER A 55 -7.85 -3.75 -6.06
C SER A 55 -6.46 -3.78 -6.68
N GLU A 56 -5.87 -4.97 -6.75
CA GLU A 56 -4.56 -5.12 -7.38
C GLU A 56 -4.59 -4.71 -8.85
N ASP A 57 -5.65 -5.07 -9.59
CA ASP A 57 -5.80 -4.70 -11.01
C ASP A 57 -5.86 -3.17 -11.20
N PHE A 58 -6.53 -2.46 -10.28
CA PHE A 58 -6.51 -1.00 -10.27
C PHE A 58 -5.09 -0.45 -10.05
N ILE A 59 -4.37 -1.00 -9.06
CA ILE A 59 -2.99 -0.58 -8.77
C ILE A 59 -2.09 -0.85 -9.99
N LYS A 60 -2.25 -1.96 -10.70
CA LYS A 60 -1.50 -2.25 -11.95
C LYS A 60 -1.82 -1.22 -13.02
N LYS A 61 -3.11 -0.92 -13.24
CA LYS A 61 -3.58 0.06 -14.23
C LYS A 61 -3.00 1.45 -13.96
N PHE A 62 -2.85 1.85 -12.70
CA PHE A 62 -2.35 3.16 -12.29
C PHE A 62 -0.97 3.14 -11.65
N ALA A 63 -0.15 2.15 -12.02
CA ALA A 63 1.19 1.90 -11.45
C ALA A 63 2.17 3.09 -11.53
N TYR A 64 1.92 4.05 -12.44
CA TYR A 64 2.71 5.27 -12.57
C TYR A 64 2.29 6.38 -11.58
N TYR A 65 1.04 6.37 -11.14
CA TYR A 65 0.47 7.44 -10.31
C TYR A 65 0.47 7.11 -8.83
N VAL A 66 0.27 5.84 -8.47
CA VAL A 66 0.19 5.41 -7.07
C VAL A 66 1.51 5.61 -6.32
N ASP A 67 1.40 5.90 -5.03
CA ASP A 67 2.54 6.00 -4.12
C ASP A 67 2.89 4.60 -3.60
N TRP A 68 3.99 4.03 -4.09
CA TRP A 68 4.39 2.66 -3.78
C TRP A 68 4.72 2.41 -2.30
N ASP A 69 5.18 3.42 -1.55
CA ASP A 69 5.41 3.30 -0.11
C ASP A 69 4.06 3.10 0.62
N TYR A 70 3.04 3.87 0.22
CA TYR A 70 1.70 3.73 0.78
C TYR A 70 0.97 2.49 0.30
N ILE A 71 1.13 2.09 -0.96
CA ILE A 71 0.63 0.81 -1.44
C ILE A 71 1.20 -0.34 -0.59
N SER A 72 2.51 -0.35 -0.37
CA SER A 72 3.19 -1.39 0.41
C SER A 72 2.73 -1.49 1.86
N LYS A 73 2.34 -0.36 2.45
CA LYS A 73 1.97 -0.27 3.87
C LYS A 73 0.47 -0.47 4.13
N TYR A 74 -0.39 0.12 3.31
CA TYR A 74 -1.81 0.30 3.64
C TYR A 74 -2.74 -0.59 2.83
N GLN A 75 -2.32 -1.08 1.67
CA GLN A 75 -3.12 -2.00 0.87
C GLN A 75 -2.94 -3.44 1.34
N VAL A 76 -3.92 -4.28 1.08
CA VAL A 76 -3.81 -5.74 1.28
C VAL A 76 -3.29 -6.31 -0.03
N LEU A 77 -2.05 -6.79 -0.02
CA LEU A 77 -1.39 -7.29 -1.21
C LEU A 77 -1.25 -8.81 -1.13
N SER A 78 -1.59 -9.48 -2.22
CA SER A 78 -1.31 -10.88 -2.43
C SER A 78 0.18 -11.08 -2.64
N GLU A 79 0.67 -12.24 -2.24
CA GLU A 79 2.07 -12.60 -2.46
C GLU A 79 2.46 -12.64 -3.94
N ASN A 80 1.51 -12.98 -4.83
CA ASN A 80 1.75 -12.96 -6.28
C ASN A 80 2.00 -11.53 -6.78
N PHE A 81 1.19 -10.57 -6.33
CA PHE A 81 1.41 -9.17 -6.63
C PHE A 81 2.75 -8.67 -6.10
N ILE A 82 3.12 -9.09 -4.88
CA ILE A 82 4.41 -8.71 -4.29
C ILE A 82 5.58 -9.26 -5.12
N ARG A 83 5.49 -10.49 -5.64
CA ARG A 83 6.50 -11.04 -6.56
C ARG A 83 6.61 -10.25 -7.86
N GLU A 84 5.47 -9.89 -8.45
CA GLU A 84 5.39 -9.15 -9.70
C GLU A 84 5.98 -7.73 -9.56
N TYR A 85 5.68 -7.03 -8.47
CA TYR A 85 6.06 -5.63 -8.23
C TYR A 85 7.18 -5.43 -7.21
N LYS A 86 7.96 -6.48 -6.91
CA LYS A 86 9.04 -6.49 -5.91
C LYS A 86 10.02 -5.32 -5.98
N ASN A 87 10.30 -4.80 -7.18
CA ASN A 87 11.27 -3.72 -7.38
C ASN A 87 10.69 -2.32 -7.13
N LYS A 88 9.36 -2.21 -7.02
CA LYS A 88 8.67 -0.95 -6.71
C LYS A 88 8.23 -0.89 -5.25
N LEU A 89 7.94 -2.04 -4.66
CA LEU A 89 7.42 -2.12 -3.30
C LEU A 89 8.51 -1.81 -2.27
N ASN A 90 8.08 -1.14 -1.21
CA ASN A 90 8.89 -0.89 -0.04
C ASN A 90 8.92 -2.13 0.85
N TRP A 91 10.03 -2.88 0.77
CA TRP A 91 10.19 -4.13 1.50
C TRP A 91 10.11 -3.98 3.02
N TYR A 92 10.56 -2.86 3.57
CA TYR A 92 10.38 -2.59 5.00
C TYR A 92 8.89 -2.57 5.38
N CYS A 93 8.07 -1.90 4.58
CA CYS A 93 6.62 -1.91 4.78
C CYS A 93 5.99 -3.28 4.54
N ILE A 94 6.41 -3.98 3.48
CA ILE A 94 5.91 -5.34 3.18
C ILE A 94 6.12 -6.28 4.37
N LEU A 95 7.33 -6.32 4.92
CA LEU A 95 7.69 -7.26 6.00
C LEU A 95 6.98 -6.94 7.33
N ILE A 96 6.61 -5.69 7.57
CA ILE A 96 5.98 -5.25 8.82
C ILE A 96 4.46 -5.29 8.77
N TYR A 97 3.87 -4.91 7.63
CA TYR A 97 2.44 -4.66 7.52
C TYR A 97 1.68 -5.72 6.73
N GLN A 98 2.33 -6.47 5.83
CA GLN A 98 1.67 -7.51 5.06
C GLN A 98 1.67 -8.84 5.82
N LYS A 99 0.61 -9.62 5.59
CA LYS A 99 0.52 -11.00 6.08
C LYS A 99 1.11 -11.93 5.04
N LEU A 100 2.33 -12.39 5.28
CA LEU A 100 3.07 -13.29 4.38
C LEU A 100 3.15 -14.70 4.99
N SER A 101 3.12 -15.71 4.13
CA SER A 101 3.37 -17.10 4.47
C SER A 101 4.84 -17.35 4.79
N GLU A 102 5.10 -18.41 5.56
CA GLU A 102 6.46 -18.84 5.85
C GLU A 102 7.22 -19.21 4.56
N GLU A 103 6.54 -19.87 3.61
CA GLU A 103 7.11 -20.22 2.30
C GLU A 103 7.58 -18.97 1.54
N PHE A 104 6.76 -17.92 1.50
CA PHE A 104 7.16 -16.63 0.90
C PHE A 104 8.39 -16.03 1.58
N PHE A 105 8.42 -16.06 2.92
CA PHE A 105 9.58 -15.56 3.65
C PHE A 105 10.86 -16.32 3.29
N LEU A 106 10.81 -17.66 3.22
CA LEU A 106 11.96 -18.49 2.88
C LEU A 106 12.45 -18.25 1.44
N GLU A 107 11.52 -18.08 0.49
CA GLU A 107 11.85 -17.75 -0.91
C GLU A 107 12.68 -16.46 -1.00
N PHE A 108 12.29 -15.44 -0.22
CA PHE A 108 12.98 -14.15 -0.21
C PHE A 108 14.09 -14.05 0.83
N GLU A 109 14.21 -14.96 1.79
CA GLU A 109 15.23 -14.93 2.84
C GLU A 109 16.65 -14.88 2.25
N SER A 110 16.94 -15.74 1.28
CA SER A 110 18.24 -15.76 0.60
C SER A 110 18.59 -14.42 -0.08
N LYS A 111 17.57 -13.70 -0.58
CA LYS A 111 17.72 -12.38 -1.22
C LYS A 111 17.74 -11.23 -0.22
N LEU A 112 17.00 -11.34 0.88
CA LEU A 112 16.92 -10.35 1.96
C LEU A 112 18.15 -10.39 2.87
N LEU A 113 18.88 -11.51 2.90
CA LEU A 113 20.16 -11.65 3.61
C LEU A 113 21.34 -11.05 2.83
N ASP A 114 21.17 -10.73 1.55
CA ASP A 114 22.08 -9.86 0.82
C ASP A 114 21.99 -8.45 1.44
N LYS A 115 23.03 -8.09 2.19
CA LYS A 115 23.09 -6.85 2.97
C LYS A 115 23.02 -5.61 2.07
N ASP A 116 23.45 -5.70 0.82
CA ASP A 116 23.45 -4.58 -0.10
C ASP A 116 22.07 -4.40 -0.73
N TYR A 117 21.42 -5.48 -1.14
CA TYR A 117 20.01 -5.48 -1.55
C TYR A 117 19.10 -4.96 -0.43
N PHE A 118 19.36 -5.38 0.81
CA PHE A 118 18.56 -4.97 1.96
C PHE A 118 18.79 -3.50 2.36
N LYS A 119 20.04 -3.00 2.30
CA LYS A 119 20.35 -1.57 2.48
C LYS A 119 19.72 -0.70 1.40
N GLU A 120 19.74 -1.16 0.15
CA GLU A 120 19.13 -0.50 -0.99
C GLU A 120 17.61 -0.40 -0.84
N CYS A 121 16.95 -1.50 -0.49
CA CYS A 121 15.52 -1.55 -0.18
C CYS A 121 15.13 -0.67 1.03
N CYS A 122 16.04 -0.47 1.98
CA CYS A 122 15.81 0.28 3.22
C CYS A 122 16.50 1.65 3.26
N ARG A 123 16.83 2.26 2.11
CA ARG A 123 17.60 3.52 2.00
C ARG A 123 17.08 4.68 2.87
N ASN A 124 15.86 4.59 3.42
CA ASN A 124 15.39 5.46 4.49
C ASN A 124 14.67 4.66 5.59
N LYS A 125 15.43 4.08 6.55
CA LYS A 125 15.18 4.08 8.02
C LYS A 125 15.88 2.90 8.73
N ASN A 126 16.54 3.23 9.85
CA ASN A 126 17.22 2.41 10.86
C ASN A 126 17.35 0.87 10.63
N PHE A 127 18.52 0.47 10.13
CA PHE A 127 18.94 -0.90 9.82
C PHE A 127 18.98 -1.87 11.02
N ASN A 128 19.02 -1.35 12.25
CA ASN A 128 19.29 -2.15 13.46
C ASN A 128 18.16 -3.15 13.80
N ASN A 129 16.93 -2.90 13.33
CA ASN A 129 15.80 -3.77 13.66
C ASN A 129 15.70 -4.99 12.73
N ILE A 130 16.10 -4.92 11.46
CA ILE A 130 15.80 -6.05 10.54
C ILE A 130 16.71 -7.26 10.76
N LYS A 131 17.97 -7.08 11.17
CA LYS A 131 18.80 -8.23 11.57
C LYS A 131 18.23 -8.96 12.79
N HIS A 132 17.53 -8.23 13.67
CA HIS A 132 16.74 -8.78 14.76
C HIS A 132 15.43 -9.43 14.25
N TYR A 133 14.72 -8.84 13.28
CA TYR A 133 13.55 -9.45 12.63
C TYR A 133 13.88 -10.68 11.77
N LEU A 134 15.01 -10.79 11.10
CA LEU A 134 15.35 -12.01 10.35
C LEU A 134 15.75 -13.13 11.34
N ARG A 135 16.45 -12.80 12.44
CA ARG A 135 16.78 -13.76 13.50
C ARG A 135 15.61 -14.16 14.40
N HIS A 136 14.64 -13.28 14.61
CA HIS A 136 13.55 -13.48 15.57
C HIS A 136 12.14 -13.39 14.96
N GLY A 137 11.97 -12.90 13.74
CA GLY A 137 10.70 -12.63 13.02
C GLY A 137 9.89 -13.87 12.72
N ILE A 138 10.55 -15.00 12.42
CA ILE A 138 9.92 -16.32 12.33
C ILE A 138 9.19 -16.65 13.65
N LYS A 139 9.71 -16.20 14.81
CA LYS A 139 9.03 -16.29 16.13
C LYS A 139 8.15 -15.07 16.46
N PHE A 140 8.48 -13.88 15.97
CA PHE A 140 7.84 -12.60 16.34
C PHE A 140 6.44 -12.43 15.73
N ASN A 141 6.23 -12.91 14.49
CA ASN A 141 4.93 -12.82 13.82
C ASN A 141 3.88 -13.74 14.49
N ASN A 142 4.33 -14.84 15.10
CA ASN A 142 3.45 -15.74 15.88
C ASN A 142 3.14 -15.21 17.30
N LYS A 143 4.00 -14.36 17.89
CA LYS A 143 3.85 -13.89 19.28
C LYS A 143 3.00 -12.61 19.38
N LEU A 144 3.13 -11.66 18.45
CA LEU A 144 2.27 -10.45 18.41
C LEU A 144 0.81 -10.77 18.05
N ARG A 145 0.58 -11.84 17.27
CA ARG A 145 -0.76 -12.30 16.89
C ARG A 145 -1.61 -12.81 18.07
N LYS A 146 -0.96 -13.16 19.18
CA LYS A 146 -1.62 -13.56 20.45
C LYS A 146 -1.78 -12.42 21.45
N SER A 147 -1.18 -11.24 21.23
CA SER A 147 -1.25 -10.11 22.16
C SER A 147 -2.08 -8.94 21.65
N LEU A 148 -2.73 -9.08 20.49
CA LEU A 148 -3.61 -8.09 19.85
C LEU A 148 -5.01 -8.67 19.52
N LEU A 149 -5.35 -9.81 20.13
CA LEU A 149 -6.70 -10.36 20.28
C LEU A 149 -6.94 -10.52 21.79
#